data_AF-A0A6V8L0S3-F1
#
_entry.id   AF-A0A6V8L0S3-F1
#
_cell.length_a   1.000
_cell.length_b   1.000
_cell.length_c   1.000
_cell.angle_alpha   90.00
_cell.angle_beta   90.00
_cell.angle_gamma   90.00
#
_symmetry.space_group_name_H-M   'P 1'
#
loop_
_entity.id
_entity.type
_entity.pdbx_description
1 polymer ?
#
loop_
_entity_poly.entity_id
_entity_poly.type
_entity_poly.pdbx_seq_one_letter_code
_entity_poly.pdbx_strand_id
1 'polypeptide(L)' 'MALTPADIHNIAFKKPSIGKRGYDEEHVDAFLDELEQELIRLIEANNDLRNLMAHDRAQAGTAPTNSWPPPWTS' A
#
# COMPACT_ATOMS: atom_id res chain seq x y z
N MET A 1 -7.22 -0.51 10.89
CA MET A 1 -5.86 -1.01 11.15
C MET A 1 -5.38 -1.62 9.85
N ALA A 2 -4.29 -1.11 9.27
CA ALA A 2 -3.73 -1.70 8.05
C ALA A 2 -2.81 -2.85 8.46
N LEU A 3 -2.90 -3.98 7.77
CA LEU A 3 -1.98 -5.10 7.95
C LEU A 3 -0.58 -4.66 7.52
N THR A 4 0.43 -4.85 8.37
CA THR A 4 1.83 -4.57 8.02
C THR A 4 2.59 -5.86 7.68
N PRO A 5 3.69 -5.79 6.92
CA PRO A 5 4.56 -6.95 6.70
C PRO A 5 5.02 -7.61 8.01
N ALA A 6 5.35 -6.79 9.01
CA ALA A 6 5.71 -7.28 10.34
C ALA A 6 4.55 -8.00 11.06
N ASP A 7 3.28 -7.63 10.80
CA ASP A 7 2.14 -8.35 11.36
C ASP A 7 1.98 -9.73 10.71
N ILE A 8 2.34 -9.89 9.43
CA ILE A 8 2.35 -11.18 8.73
C ILE A 8 3.47 -12.06 9.31
N HIS A 9 4.68 -11.51 9.44
CA HIS A 9 5.82 -12.25 9.96
C HIS A 9 5.61 -12.75 11.41
N ASN A 10 4.93 -11.96 12.24
CA ASN A 10 4.72 -12.28 13.64
C ASN A 10 3.44 -13.09 13.92
N ILE A 11 2.66 -13.45 12.88
CA ILE A 11 1.41 -14.17 13.09
C ILE A 11 1.67 -15.61 13.54
N ALA A 12 1.01 -16.05 14.60
CA ALA A 12 1.09 -17.42 15.08
C ALA A 12 -0.26 -18.12 14.95
N PHE A 13 -0.34 -19.14 14.09
CA PHE A 13 -1.54 -19.96 13.97
C PHE A 13 -1.62 -20.99 15.10
N LYS A 14 -2.84 -21.21 15.62
CA LYS A 14 -3.07 -22.25 16.64
C LYS A 14 -3.02 -23.63 15.98
N LYS A 15 -2.34 -24.58 16.63
CA LYS A 15 -2.36 -25.98 16.21
C LYS A 15 -3.79 -26.53 16.21
N PRO A 16 -4.16 -27.36 15.21
CA PRO A 16 -5.48 -27.97 15.17
C PRO A 16 -5.70 -28.88 16.39
N SER A 17 -6.94 -28.96 16.86
CA SER A 17 -7.32 -29.88 17.95
C SER A 17 -6.95 -31.33 17.60
N ILE A 18 -6.62 -32.14 18.61
CA ILE A 18 -6.20 -33.55 18.42
C ILE A 18 -7.20 -34.30 17.51
N GLY A 19 -6.70 -34.96 16.46
CA GLY A 19 -7.53 -35.70 15.50
C GLY A 19 -8.16 -34.87 14.37
N LYS A 20 -7.91 -33.55 14.30
CA LYS A 20 -8.26 -32.72 13.14
C LYS A 20 -7.06 -32.51 12.23
N ARG A 21 -7.29 -32.51 10.91
CA ARG A 21 -6.27 -32.11 9.94
C ARG A 21 -6.19 -30.57 9.93
N GLY A 22 -4.97 -30.05 10.08
CA GLY A 22 -4.66 -28.64 9.86
C GLY A 22 -3.98 -28.44 8.50
N TYR A 23 -3.60 -27.20 8.22
CA TYR A 23 -2.70 -26.90 7.13
C TYR A 23 -1.29 -27.45 7.42
N ASP A 24 -0.55 -27.70 6.35
CA ASP A 24 0.88 -28.02 6.43
C ASP A 24 1.65 -26.76 6.84
N GLU A 25 2.44 -26.85 7.90
CA GLU A 25 3.16 -25.71 8.48
C GLU A 25 4.17 -25.13 7.48
N GLU A 26 4.93 -25.98 6.79
CA GLU A 26 5.93 -25.53 5.81
C GLU A 26 5.27 -24.83 4.61
N HIS A 27 4.12 -25.34 4.15
CA HIS A 27 3.36 -24.68 3.08
C HIS A 27 2.80 -23.34 3.56
N VAL A 28 2.24 -23.28 4.77
CA VAL A 28 1.73 -22.02 5.32
C VAL A 28 2.85 -21.00 5.43
N ASP A 29 4.00 -21.38 5.96
CA ASP A 29 5.15 -20.48 6.12
C ASP A 29 5.64 -19.94 4.77
N ALA A 30 5.82 -20.82 3.77
CA ALA A 30 6.22 -20.39 2.42
C ALA A 30 5.21 -19.43 1.78
N PHE A 31 3.91 -19.64 2.01
CA PHE A 31 2.87 -18.74 1.51
C PHE A 31 2.88 -17.40 2.24
N LEU A 32 3.16 -17.36 3.55
CA LEU A 32 3.31 -16.11 4.29
C LEU A 32 4.51 -15.30 3.81
N ASP A 33 5.63 -15.95 3.48
CA ASP A 33 6.80 -15.28 2.89
C ASP A 33 6.47 -14.61 1.55
N GLU A 34 5.75 -15.31 0.66
CA GLU A 34 5.28 -14.74 -0.61
C GLU A 34 4.33 -13.57 -0.41
N LEU A 35 3.39 -13.68 0.54
CA LEU A 35 2.47 -12.60 0.88
C LEU A 35 3.19 -11.39 1.50
N GLU A 36 4.19 -11.61 2.34
CA GLU A 36 4.98 -10.54 2.95
C GLU A 36 5.69 -9.71 1.86
N GLN A 37 6.35 -10.40 0.92
CA GLN A 37 7.06 -9.76 -0.19
C GLN A 37 6.11 -8.95 -1.08
N GLU A 38 4.94 -9.51 -1.42
CA GLU A 38 3.97 -8.80 -2.25
C GLU A 38 3.36 -7.59 -1.51
N LEU A 39 3.12 -7.71 -0.19
CA LEU A 39 2.64 -6.59 0.61
C LEU A 39 3.65 -5.45 0.67
N ILE A 40 4.94 -5.76 0.82
CA ILE A 40 6.02 -4.75 0.76
C ILE A 40 5.99 -4.03 -0.59
N ARG A 41 5.96 -4.78 -1.69
CA ARG A 41 5.89 -4.23 -3.05
C ARG A 41 4.70 -3.30 -3.23
N LEU A 42 3.52 -3.70 -2.77
CA LEU A 42 2.30 -2.90 -2.89
C LEU A 42 2.39 -1.61 -2.08
N ILE A 43 2.99 -1.65 -0.88
CA ILE A 43 3.20 -0.46 -0.05
C ILE A 43 4.14 0.52 -0.75
N GLU A 44 5.27 0.05 -1.27
CA GLU A 44 6.23 0.87 -2.01
C GLU A 44 5.57 1.51 -3.24
N ALA A 45 4.91 0.71 -4.08
CA ALA A 45 4.23 1.21 -5.27
C ALA A 45 3.15 2.26 -4.93
N ASN A 46 2.40 2.06 -3.85
CA ASN A 46 1.39 3.02 -3.41
C ASN A 46 2.02 4.32 -2.90
N ASN A 47 3.13 4.24 -2.17
CA ASN A 47 3.88 5.41 -1.73
C ASN A 47 4.43 6.21 -2.91
N ASP A 48 4.99 5.55 -3.92
CA ASP A 48 5.48 6.19 -5.14
C ASP A 48 4.36 6.90 -5.91
N LEU A 49 3.21 6.23 -6.07
CA LEU A 49 2.04 6.84 -6.70
C LEU A 49 1.55 8.07 -5.93
N ARG A 50 1.50 7.99 -4.60
CA ARG A 50 1.11 9.12 -3.74
C ARG A 50 2.10 10.28 -3.84
N ASN A 51 3.39 9.99 -3.90
CA ASN A 51 4.43 10.99 -4.11
C ASN A 51 4.24 11.65 -5.47
N LEU A 52 4.07 10.89 -6.55
CA LEU A 52 3.83 11.43 -7.90
C LEU A 52 2.63 12.37 -7.93
N MET A 53 1.49 11.95 -7.36
CA MET A 53 0.29 12.78 -7.27
C MET A 53 0.51 14.08 -6.47
N ALA A 54 1.30 14.03 -5.40
CA ALA A 54 1.64 15.21 -4.62
C ALA A 54 2.52 16.18 -5.41
N HIS A 55 3.49 15.68 -6.19
CA HIS A 55 4.34 16.50 -7.06
C HIS A 55 3.52 17.18 -8.16
N ASP A 56 2.64 16.46 -8.86
CA ASP A 56 1.78 17.03 -9.91
C ASP A 56 0.87 18.12 -9.36
N ARG A 57 0.28 17.88 -8.19
CA ARG A 57 -0.59 18.86 -7.52
C ARG A 57 0.19 20.10 -7.05
N ALA A 58 1.43 19.94 -6.60
CA ALA A 58 2.28 21.07 -6.25
C ALA A 58 2.63 21.94 -7.48
N GLN A 59 2.93 21.30 -8.62
CA GLN A 59 3.20 22.01 -9.87
C GLN A 59 1.96 22.73 -10.42
N ALA A 60 0.78 22.12 -10.29
CA ALA A 60 -0.49 22.74 -10.67
C ALA A 60 -0.84 23.96 -9.79
N GLY A 61 -0.43 23.97 -8.53
CA GLY A 61 -0.60 25.11 -7.61
C GLY A 61 0.35 26.29 -7.86
N THR A 62 1.41 26.10 -8.64
CA THR A 62 2.38 27.15 -9.03
C THR A 62 2.16 27.70 -10.43
N ALA A 63 1.05 27.37 -11.10
CA ALA A 63 0.66 28.07 -12.32
C ALA A 63 0.62 29.57 -11.98
N PRO A 64 1.40 30.43 -12.65
CA PRO A 64 1.32 31.87 -12.40
C PRO A 64 -0.14 32.23 -12.63
N THR A 65 -0.76 32.82 -11.62
CA THR A 65 -2.07 33.44 -11.74
C THR A 65 -1.85 34.61 -12.70
N ASN A 66 -1.82 34.31 -14.00
CA ASN A 66 -1.71 35.29 -15.04
C ASN A 66 -3.01 36.08 -14.91
N SER A 67 -2.92 37.24 -14.27
CA SER A 67 -4.02 38.15 -13.99
C SER A 67 -4.44 38.79 -15.30
N TRP A 68 -4.97 37.98 -16.22
CA TRP A 68 -5.63 38.48 -17.42
C TRP A 68 -7.11 38.67 -17.07
N PRO A 69 -7.61 39.91 -17.03
CA PRO A 69 -9.02 40.13 -16.77
C PRO A 69 -9.86 39.51 -17.91
N PRO A 70 -11.05 38.97 -17.62
CA PRO A 70 -11.93 38.44 -18.66
C PRO A 70 -12.27 39.54 -19.69
N PRO A 71 -12.37 39.21 -20.99
CA PRO A 71 -12.51 40.19 -22.08
C PRO A 71 -13.87 40.90 -22.15
N TRP A 72 -14.70 40.74 -21.12
CA TRP A 72 -16.09 41.21 -21.06
C TRP A 72 -16.28 42.34 -20.04
N THR A 73 -15.20 42.97 -19.57
CA THR A 73 -15.27 44.14 -18.70
C THR A 73 -15.15 45.42 -19.53
N SER A 74 -16.28 45.93 -20.01
CA SER A 74 -16.46 47.31 -20.49
C SER A 74 -17.92 47.71 -20.26
#